data_AF-A0A0Q7QL35-F1
#
_entry.id   AF-A0A0Q7QL35-F1
#
_cell.length_a   1.000
_cell.length_b   1.000
_cell.length_c   1.000
_cell.angle_alpha   90.00
_cell.angle_beta   90.00
_cell.angle_gamma   90.00
#
_symmetry.space_group_name_H-M   'P 1'
#
loop_
_entity.id
_entity.type
_entity.pdbx_description
1 polymer ?
#
loop_
_entity_poly.entity_id
_entity_poly.type
_entity_poly.pdbx_seq_one_letter_code
_entity_poly.pdbx_strand_id
1 'polypeptide(L)'
;MSATSPSGPLNQLRILGLSLTTGPVIVVVALAFVLPLDTDDVPPVPVVLGLLAVAVLGVVLAERLGFRVPALTPAEAPDAAEISLERYRVASMIRFAVVEAPILVGIVASFVLDFGLWPLLVIAVVSVPAMAWEVLPTRRTIERTKAALESGGVMSRLDEVLV
;
A
#
# COMPACT_ATOMS: atom_id res chain seq x y z
N MET A 1 -19.06 -24.40 22.95
CA MET A 1 -18.10 -23.31 23.21
C MET A 1 -16.95 -23.47 22.23
N SER A 2 -17.07 -22.87 21.06
CA SER A 2 -16.02 -22.91 20.03
C SER A 2 -14.93 -21.93 20.44
N ALA A 3 -13.69 -22.40 20.55
CA ALA A 3 -12.55 -21.56 20.87
C ALA A 3 -12.40 -20.47 19.80
N THR A 4 -12.65 -19.21 20.18
CA THR A 4 -12.23 -18.04 19.41
C THR A 4 -10.72 -18.00 19.44
N SER A 5 -10.07 -18.47 18.38
CA SER A 5 -8.66 -18.23 18.14
C SER A 5 -8.41 -16.72 18.21
N PRO A 6 -7.44 -16.21 19.00
CA PRO A 6 -7.24 -14.77 19.25
C PRO A 6 -6.77 -13.94 18.04
N SER A 7 -6.85 -14.48 16.82
CA SER A 7 -6.42 -13.81 15.59
C SER A 7 -7.34 -14.14 14.41
N GLY A 8 -8.46 -13.41 14.30
CA GLY A 8 -9.31 -13.47 13.12
C GLY A 8 -8.58 -12.98 11.85
N PRO A 9 -9.07 -13.30 10.64
CA PRO A 9 -8.45 -12.91 9.36
C PRO A 9 -8.14 -11.42 9.25
N LEU A 10 -8.98 -10.56 9.81
CA LEU A 10 -8.75 -9.11 9.87
C LEU A 10 -7.52 -8.74 10.70
N ASN A 11 -7.29 -9.40 11.84
CA ASN A 11 -6.11 -9.13 12.67
C ASN A 11 -4.83 -9.55 11.93
N GLN A 12 -4.87 -10.68 11.21
CA GLN A 12 -3.76 -11.11 10.35
C GLN A 12 -3.48 -10.11 9.23
N LEU A 13 -4.51 -9.58 8.57
CA LEU A 13 -4.37 -8.54 7.54
C LEU A 13 -3.83 -7.22 8.11
N ARG A 14 -4.22 -6.85 9.33
CA ARG A 14 -3.68 -5.67 10.03
C ARG A 14 -2.20 -5.85 10.34
N ILE A 15 -1.82 -6.99 10.91
CA ILE A 15 -0.42 -7.29 11.21
C ILE A 15 0.41 -7.30 9.92
N LEU A 16 -0.09 -7.91 8.86
CA LEU A 16 0.55 -7.91 7.55
C LEU A 16 0.71 -6.48 7.00
N GLY A 17 -0.37 -5.70 6.98
CA GLY A 17 -0.34 -4.33 6.48
C GLY A 17 0.58 -3.41 7.29
N LEU A 18 0.59 -3.54 8.61
CA LEU A 18 1.52 -2.82 9.48
C LEU A 18 2.97 -3.24 9.23
N SER A 19 3.24 -4.54 9.11
CA SER A 19 4.57 -5.08 8.79
C SER A 19 5.10 -4.51 7.47
N LEU A 20 4.27 -4.58 6.42
CA LEU A 20 4.60 -4.04 5.09
C LEU A 20 4.86 -2.53 5.12
N THR A 21 4.04 -1.77 5.85
CA THR A 21 4.21 -0.30 5.97
C THR A 21 5.45 0.07 6.80
N THR A 22 5.82 -0.76 7.77
CA THR A 22 6.99 -0.51 8.64
C THR A 22 8.31 -0.69 7.89
N GLY A 23 8.37 -1.61 6.93
CA GLY A 23 9.58 -1.88 6.14
C GLY A 23 10.23 -0.63 5.54
N PRO A 24 9.50 0.16 4.73
CA PRO A 24 10.04 1.39 4.17
C PRO A 24 10.43 2.44 5.21
N VAL A 25 9.72 2.53 6.34
CA VAL A 25 10.11 3.43 7.43
C VAL A 25 11.47 3.04 8.01
N ILE A 26 11.69 1.73 8.23
CA ILE A 26 12.99 1.21 8.66
C ILE A 26 14.08 1.55 7.63
N VAL A 27 13.79 1.43 6.33
CA VAL A 27 14.75 1.76 5.27
C VAL A 27 15.11 3.26 5.31
N VAL A 28 14.13 4.15 5.45
CA VAL A 28 14.39 5.60 5.60
C VAL A 28 15.27 5.88 6.81
N VAL A 29 14.95 5.28 7.96
CA VAL A 29 15.73 5.43 9.19
C VAL A 29 17.15 4.88 9.01
N ALA A 30 17.31 3.70 8.42
CA ALA A 30 18.61 3.09 8.18
C ALA A 30 19.49 3.96 7.26
N LEU A 31 18.90 4.49 6.18
CA LEU A 31 19.62 5.38 5.26
C LEU A 31 19.96 6.73 5.88
N ALA A 32 19.21 7.19 6.89
CA ALA A 32 19.58 8.38 7.65
C ALA A 32 20.89 8.24 8.44
N PHE A 33 21.35 7.02 8.72
CA PHE A 33 22.67 6.78 9.31
C PHE A 33 23.78 6.63 8.27
N VAL A 34 23.44 6.49 6.99
CA VAL A 34 24.38 6.24 5.88
C VAL A 34 24.62 7.50 5.06
N LEU A 35 23.56 8.26 4.79
CA LEU A 35 23.59 9.43 3.91
C LEU A 35 23.58 10.73 4.74
N PRO A 36 24.31 11.76 4.30
CA PRO A 36 24.27 13.06 4.95
C PRO A 36 22.89 13.70 4.79
N LEU A 37 22.55 14.53 5.78
CA LEU A 37 21.34 15.35 5.78
C LEU A 37 21.74 16.77 6.16
N ASP A 38 22.44 17.42 5.24
CA ASP A 38 22.91 18.80 5.39
C ASP A 38 21.92 19.78 4.75
N THR A 39 21.80 20.98 5.33
CA THR A 39 20.90 22.02 4.82
C THR A 39 21.35 22.63 3.50
N ASP A 40 22.63 22.50 3.18
CA ASP A 40 23.21 23.02 1.94
C ASP A 40 22.95 22.08 0.75
N ASP A 41 22.62 20.81 1.01
CA ASP A 41 22.34 19.77 0.01
C ASP A 41 20.86 19.67 -0.37
N VAL A 42 20.05 20.68 -0.04
CA VAL A 42 18.63 20.70 -0.38
C VAL A 42 18.46 20.72 -1.90
N PRO A 43 17.73 19.74 -2.48
CA PRO A 43 17.52 19.69 -3.92
C PRO A 43 16.84 20.96 -4.44
N PRO A 44 17.19 21.43 -5.65
CA PRO A 44 16.53 22.59 -6.23
C PRO A 44 15.04 22.29 -6.49
N VAL A 45 14.22 23.33 -6.47
CA VAL A 45 12.74 23.22 -6.56
C VAL A 45 12.25 22.32 -7.70
N PRO A 46 12.81 22.35 -8.94
CA PRO A 46 12.36 21.44 -10.00
C PRO A 46 12.56 19.96 -9.68
N VAL A 47 13.63 19.60 -8.97
CA VAL A 47 13.91 18.22 -8.55
C VAL A 47 12.91 17.79 -7.49
N VAL A 48 12.65 18.64 -6.49
CA VAL A 48 11.64 18.39 -5.46
C VAL A 48 10.26 18.18 -6.09
N LEU A 49 9.84 19.05 -7.01
CA LEU A 49 8.57 18.92 -7.71
C LEU A 49 8.50 17.65 -8.56
N GLY A 50 9.59 17.28 -9.23
CA GLY A 50 9.67 16.03 -9.99
C GLY A 50 9.50 14.80 -9.11
N LEU A 51 10.18 14.75 -7.96
CA LEU A 51 10.09 13.66 -6.99
C LEU A 51 8.68 13.55 -6.39
N LEU A 52 8.07 14.67 -6.02
CA LEU A 52 6.69 14.71 -5.55
C LEU A 52 5.71 14.25 -6.63
N ALA A 53 5.93 14.64 -7.89
CA ALA A 53 5.10 14.18 -9.01
C ALA A 53 5.19 12.66 -9.19
N VAL A 54 6.39 12.06 -9.03
CA VAL A 54 6.57 10.60 -9.04
C VAL A 54 5.82 9.94 -7.90
N ALA A 55 5.91 10.47 -6.68
CA ALA A 55 5.19 9.93 -5.53
C ALA A 55 3.66 9.97 -5.75
N VAL A 56 3.12 11.13 -6.15
CA VAL A 56 1.69 11.30 -6.46
C VAL A 56 1.25 10.37 -7.58
N LEU A 57 2.05 10.21 -8.64
CA LEU A 57 1.76 9.28 -9.72
C LEU A 57 1.66 7.84 -9.21
N GLY A 58 2.55 7.43 -8.30
CA GLY A 58 2.50 6.12 -7.65
C GLY A 58 1.19 5.91 -6.88
N VAL A 59 0.75 6.89 -6.10
CA VAL A 59 -0.53 6.84 -5.38
C VAL A 59 -1.71 6.71 -6.35
N VAL A 60 -1.74 7.52 -7.41
CA VAL A 60 -2.81 7.48 -8.42
C VAL A 60 -2.83 6.12 -9.14
N LEU A 61 -1.67 5.57 -9.48
CA LEU A 61 -1.57 4.24 -10.08
C LEU A 61 -2.02 3.14 -9.12
N ALA A 62 -1.70 3.25 -7.83
CA ALA A 62 -2.15 2.30 -6.83
C ALA A 62 -3.68 2.30 -6.69
N GLU A 63 -4.32 3.47 -6.70
CA GLU A 63 -5.79 3.54 -6.71
C GLU A 63 -6.40 2.97 -8.01
N ARG A 64 -5.75 3.18 -9.15
CA ARG A 64 -6.24 2.73 -10.46
C ARG A 64 -6.09 1.22 -10.68
N LEU A 65 -4.99 0.64 -10.21
CA LEU A 65 -4.65 -0.77 -10.41
C LEU A 65 -5.11 -1.64 -9.24
N GLY A 66 -4.96 -1.14 -8.02
CA GLY A 66 -5.20 -1.86 -6.79
C GLY A 66 -6.65 -2.19 -6.49
N PHE A 67 -7.60 -1.45 -7.06
CA PHE A 67 -9.03 -1.72 -6.89
C PHE A 67 -9.68 -2.37 -8.13
N ARG A 68 -8.88 -2.77 -9.14
CA ARG A 68 -9.37 -3.55 -10.29
C ARG A 68 -9.47 -5.04 -9.92
N VAL A 69 -10.33 -5.32 -8.95
CA VAL A 69 -10.62 -6.68 -8.54
C VAL A 69 -11.68 -7.26 -9.48
N PRO A 70 -11.46 -8.43 -10.09
CA PRO A 70 -12.46 -9.09 -10.92
C PRO A 70 -13.76 -9.33 -10.14
N ALA A 71 -14.90 -9.07 -10.77
CA ALA A 71 -16.19 -9.40 -10.20
C ALA A 71 -16.32 -10.91 -9.93
N LEU A 72 -17.10 -11.28 -8.93
CA LEU A 72 -17.46 -12.68 -8.69
C LEU A 72 -18.43 -13.15 -9.76
N THR A 73 -18.23 -14.38 -10.22
CA THR A 73 -19.15 -15.05 -11.14
C THR A 73 -20.13 -15.93 -10.38
N PRO A 74 -21.31 -16.27 -10.95
CA PRO A 74 -22.28 -17.15 -10.30
C PRO A 74 -21.71 -18.54 -9.95
N ALA A 75 -20.72 -19.02 -10.71
CA ALA A 75 -20.03 -20.28 -10.43
C ALA A 75 -19.18 -20.22 -9.15
N GLU A 76 -18.73 -19.03 -8.76
CA GLU A 76 -17.90 -18.80 -7.57
C GLU A 76 -18.75 -18.53 -6.31
N ALA A 77 -20.07 -18.46 -6.43
CA ALA A 77 -20.98 -18.16 -5.33
C ALA A 77 -20.88 -19.14 -4.12
N PRO A 78 -20.65 -20.46 -4.29
CA PRO A 78 -20.49 -21.37 -3.17
C PRO A 78 -19.26 -21.04 -2.31
N ASP A 79 -18.16 -20.61 -2.94
CA ASP A 79 -16.86 -20.36 -2.31
C ASP A 79 -16.54 -18.85 -2.20
N ALA A 80 -17.57 -18.00 -2.33
CA ALA A 80 -17.42 -16.55 -2.48
C ALA A 80 -16.61 -15.90 -1.34
N ALA A 81 -16.76 -16.40 -0.12
CA ALA A 81 -16.05 -15.91 1.07
C ALA A 81 -14.51 -16.09 0.95
N GLU A 82 -14.06 -17.29 0.58
CA GLU A 82 -12.63 -17.61 0.45
C GLU A 82 -12.01 -16.88 -0.74
N ILE A 83 -12.68 -16.93 -1.90
CA ILE A 83 -12.24 -16.26 -3.13
C ILE A 83 -12.15 -14.73 -2.93
N SER A 84 -13.12 -14.14 -2.24
CA SER A 84 -13.11 -12.70 -1.93
C SER A 84 -11.94 -12.31 -1.04
N LEU A 85 -11.64 -13.12 -0.01
CA LEU A 85 -10.50 -12.87 0.88
C LEU A 85 -9.16 -13.00 0.12
N GLU A 86 -9.02 -14.01 -0.74
CA GLU A 86 -7.83 -14.18 -1.57
C GLU A 86 -7.64 -12.99 -2.52
N ARG A 87 -8.69 -12.60 -3.25
CA ARG A 87 -8.65 -11.44 -4.15
C ARG A 87 -8.35 -10.14 -3.41
N TYR A 88 -8.89 -9.97 -2.20
CA TYR A 88 -8.56 -8.83 -1.33
C TYR A 88 -7.08 -8.81 -0.94
N ARG A 89 -6.49 -9.97 -0.60
CA ARG A 89 -5.05 -10.09 -0.28
C ARG A 89 -4.18 -9.73 -1.47
N VAL A 90 -4.48 -10.28 -2.65
CA VAL A 90 -3.77 -9.98 -3.90
C VAL A 90 -3.86 -8.50 -4.25
N ALA A 91 -5.06 -7.91 -4.19
CA ALA A 91 -5.28 -6.49 -4.41
C ALA A 91 -4.50 -5.60 -3.43
N SER A 92 -4.43 -6.00 -2.16
CA SER A 92 -3.64 -5.30 -1.14
C SER A 92 -2.13 -5.36 -1.43
N MET A 93 -1.62 -6.51 -1.88
CA MET A 93 -0.22 -6.66 -2.27
C MET A 93 0.12 -5.82 -3.51
N ILE A 94 -0.78 -5.75 -4.50
CA ILE A 94 -0.60 -4.88 -5.68
C ILE A 94 -0.55 -3.42 -5.26
N ARG A 95 -1.45 -2.97 -4.38
CA ARG A 95 -1.43 -1.59 -3.83
C ARG A 95 -0.12 -1.28 -3.14
N PHE A 96 0.33 -2.19 -2.27
CA PHE A 96 1.62 -2.07 -1.59
C PHE A 96 2.77 -1.90 -2.59
N ALA A 97 2.94 -2.82 -3.54
CA ALA A 97 4.04 -2.80 -4.49
C ALA A 97 4.05 -1.52 -5.35
N VAL A 98 2.87 -1.03 -5.76
CA VAL A 98 2.75 0.19 -6.58
C VAL A 98 3.07 1.46 -5.77
N VAL A 99 2.64 1.55 -4.51
CA VAL A 99 2.97 2.70 -3.63
C VAL A 99 4.42 2.63 -3.12
N GLU A 100 5.01 1.45 -3.05
CA GLU A 100 6.42 1.27 -2.67
C GLU A 100 7.38 1.69 -3.79
N ALA A 101 7.02 1.51 -5.06
CA ALA A 101 7.88 1.81 -6.20
C ALA A 101 8.47 3.25 -6.18
N PRO A 102 7.70 4.32 -5.90
CA PRO A 102 8.27 5.65 -5.68
C PRO A 102 9.35 5.70 -4.61
N ILE A 103 9.20 5.00 -3.48
CA ILE A 103 10.20 4.99 -2.41
C ILE A 103 11.53 4.42 -2.93
N LEU A 104 11.50 3.36 -3.74
CA LEU A 104 12.69 2.83 -4.40
C LEU A 104 13.35 3.87 -5.33
N VAL A 105 12.54 4.64 -6.07
CA VAL A 105 13.05 5.76 -6.89
C VAL A 105 13.72 6.81 -6.00
N GLY A 106 13.16 7.12 -4.83
CA GLY A 106 13.74 8.04 -3.87
C GLY A 106 15.09 7.56 -3.32
N ILE A 107 15.18 6.27 -3.01
CA ILE A 107 16.44 5.64 -2.59
C ILE A 107 17.50 5.79 -3.69
N VAL A 108 17.18 5.42 -4.93
CA VAL A 108 18.12 5.54 -6.06
C VAL A 108 18.53 7.00 -6.28
N ALA A 109 17.57 7.93 -6.26
CA ALA A 109 17.82 9.36 -6.43
C ALA A 109 18.75 9.90 -5.34
N SER A 110 18.62 9.43 -4.10
CA SER A 110 19.50 9.79 -2.98
C SER A 110 20.96 9.38 -3.18
N PHE A 111 21.24 8.35 -3.98
CA PHE A 111 22.61 7.95 -4.32
C PHE A 111 23.14 8.57 -5.62
N VAL A 112 22.27 9.07 -6.48
CA VAL A 112 22.63 9.52 -7.85
C VAL A 112 22.70 11.05 -7.97
N LEU A 113 21.88 11.79 -7.22
CA LEU A 113 21.71 13.24 -7.43
C LEU A 113 22.59 14.12 -6.52
N ASP A 114 23.53 13.53 -5.76
CA ASP A 114 24.43 14.26 -4.85
C ASP A 114 23.73 15.17 -3.82
N PHE A 115 22.47 14.88 -3.48
CA PHE A 115 21.67 15.62 -2.48
C PHE A 115 21.47 14.83 -1.18
N GLY A 116 22.31 13.83 -0.93
CA GLY A 116 22.24 12.96 0.24
C GLY A 116 20.85 12.33 0.45
N LEU A 117 20.33 12.42 1.67
CA LEU A 117 19.05 11.79 2.05
C LEU A 117 17.80 12.55 1.53
N TRP A 118 17.94 13.79 1.06
CA TRP A 118 16.81 14.64 0.72
C TRP A 118 15.84 14.04 -0.32
N PRO A 119 16.29 13.46 -1.45
CA PRO A 119 15.39 12.87 -2.43
C PRO A 119 14.46 11.80 -1.85
N LEU A 120 15.00 10.94 -0.99
CA LEU A 120 14.22 9.92 -0.29
C LEU A 120 13.19 10.55 0.66
N LEU A 121 13.57 11.57 1.45
CA LEU A 121 12.64 12.23 2.38
C LEU A 121 11.47 12.89 1.66
N VAL A 122 11.76 13.58 0.55
CA VAL A 122 10.74 14.23 -0.30
C VAL A 122 9.74 13.22 -0.83
N ILE A 123 10.17 12.03 -1.25
CA ILE A 123 9.24 10.99 -1.68
C ILE A 123 8.52 10.36 -0.48
N ALA A 124 9.24 10.06 0.59
CA ALA A 124 8.71 9.36 1.75
C ALA A 124 7.57 10.13 2.42
N VAL A 125 7.61 11.48 2.41
CA VAL A 125 6.56 12.31 3.01
C VAL A 125 5.18 12.09 2.37
N VAL A 126 5.14 11.67 1.10
CA VAL A 126 3.89 11.35 0.38
C VAL A 126 3.64 9.86 0.38
N SER A 127 4.65 9.06 0.02
CA SER A 127 4.47 7.63 -0.21
C SER A 127 4.24 6.84 1.07
N VAL A 128 4.86 7.18 2.20
CA VAL A 128 4.66 6.45 3.47
C VAL A 128 3.24 6.64 4.01
N PRO A 129 2.70 7.87 4.13
CA PRO A 129 1.30 8.05 4.50
C PRO A 129 0.32 7.40 3.51
N ALA A 130 0.60 7.50 2.20
CA ALA A 130 -0.23 6.84 1.19
C ALA A 130 -0.20 5.31 1.31
N MET A 131 0.95 4.72 1.66
CA MET A 131 1.08 3.30 1.89
C MET A 131 0.25 2.86 3.10
N ALA A 132 0.34 3.58 4.22
CA ALA A 132 -0.51 3.32 5.37
C ALA A 132 -2.00 3.42 5.01
N TRP A 133 -2.37 4.38 4.17
CA TRP A 133 -3.76 4.59 3.75
C TRP A 133 -4.29 3.48 2.84
N GLU A 134 -3.49 3.03 1.88
CA GLU A 134 -3.91 2.05 0.87
C GLU A 134 -3.77 0.60 1.32
N VAL A 135 -2.74 0.28 2.11
CA VAL A 135 -2.40 -1.11 2.47
C VAL A 135 -3.14 -1.56 3.73
N LEU A 136 -3.44 -0.65 4.66
CA LEU A 136 -4.15 -1.04 5.88
C LEU A 136 -5.62 -1.43 5.57
N PRO A 137 -6.14 -2.48 6.23
CA PRO A 137 -7.53 -2.88 6.09
C PRO A 137 -8.44 -1.90 6.84
N THR A 138 -8.75 -0.79 6.19
CA THR A 138 -9.68 0.23 6.64
C THR A 138 -11.07 -0.01 6.04
N ARG A 139 -12.11 0.62 6.60
CA ARG A 139 -13.47 0.50 6.07
C ARG A 139 -13.53 0.88 4.58
N ARG A 140 -12.83 1.95 4.19
CA ARG A 140 -12.72 2.41 2.79
C ARG A 140 -12.20 1.32 1.86
N THR A 141 -11.10 0.66 2.23
CA THR A 141 -10.45 -0.32 1.34
C THR A 141 -11.28 -1.59 1.23
N ILE A 142 -11.94 -2.01 2.32
CA ILE A 142 -12.86 -3.15 2.35
C ILE A 142 -14.11 -2.86 1.51
N GLU A 143 -14.78 -1.72 1.72
CA GLU A 143 -16.00 -1.35 1.00
C GLU A 143 -15.77 -1.18 -0.51
N ARG A 144 -14.68 -0.53 -0.93
CA ARG A 144 -14.35 -0.41 -2.35
C ARG A 144 -14.09 -1.76 -3.00
N THR A 145 -13.39 -2.66 -2.31
CA THR A 145 -13.12 -4.01 -2.82
C THR A 145 -14.38 -4.85 -2.87
N LYS A 146 -15.23 -4.77 -1.84
CA LYS A 146 -16.56 -5.39 -1.81
C LYS A 146 -17.41 -4.94 -2.99
N ALA A 147 -17.50 -3.63 -3.24
CA ALA A 147 -18.25 -3.09 -4.37
C ALA A 147 -17.71 -3.59 -5.74
N ALA A 148 -16.40 -3.73 -5.90
CA ALA A 148 -15.80 -4.28 -7.12
C ALA A 148 -16.14 -5.76 -7.31
N LEU A 149 -16.01 -6.57 -6.25
CA LEU A 149 -16.36 -8.00 -6.26
C LEU A 149 -17.85 -8.23 -6.57
N GLU A 150 -18.72 -7.42 -5.97
CA GLU A 150 -20.18 -7.55 -6.07
C GLU A 150 -20.76 -6.91 -7.35
N SER A 151 -19.93 -6.23 -8.16
CA SER A 151 -20.38 -5.63 -9.43
C SER A 151 -20.96 -6.63 -10.43
N GLY A 152 -20.66 -7.93 -10.25
CA GLY A 152 -21.24 -9.04 -11.02
C GLY A 152 -22.57 -9.58 -10.48
N GLY A 153 -23.14 -8.99 -9.43
CA GLY A 153 -24.42 -9.39 -8.83
C GLY A 153 -24.34 -10.57 -7.84
N VAL A 154 -23.14 -11.04 -7.51
CA VAL A 154 -22.89 -12.09 -6.52
C VAL A 154 -22.39 -11.46 -5.22
N MET A 155 -22.97 -11.83 -4.08
CA MET A 155 -22.55 -11.35 -2.77
C MET A 155 -21.18 -11.91 -2.40
N SER A 156 -20.27 -11.02 -1.99
CA SER A 156 -18.88 -11.39 -1.67
C SER A 156 -18.72 -12.12 -0.34
N ARG A 157 -19.66 -11.89 0.60
CA ARG A 157 -19.56 -12.35 2.01
C ARG A 157 -18.25 -11.94 2.69
N LEU A 158 -17.56 -10.92 2.17
CA LEU A 158 -16.26 -10.50 2.66
C LEU A 158 -16.33 -9.95 4.10
N ASP A 159 -17.45 -9.33 4.45
CA ASP A 159 -17.78 -8.91 5.81
C ASP A 159 -17.94 -10.09 6.77
N GLU A 160 -18.54 -11.20 6.35
CA GLU A 160 -18.68 -12.40 7.18
C GLU A 160 -17.33 -13.01 7.58
N VAL A 161 -16.30 -12.83 6.74
CA VAL A 161 -14.95 -13.37 6.97
C VAL A 161 -14.04 -12.40 7.75
N LEU A 162 -14.31 -11.09 7.65
CA LEU A 162 -13.47 -10.05 8.24
C LEU A 162 -13.97 -9.54 9.61
N VAL A 163 -15.17 -9.94 10.05
CA VAL A 163 -15.75 -9.57 11.37
C VAL A 163 -15.26 -10.49 12.49
#